data_AF-A0A661WXN9-F1
#
_entry.id   AF-A0A661WXN9-F1
#
_cell.length_a   1.000
_cell.length_b   1.000
_cell.length_c   1.000
_cell.angle_alpha   90.00
_cell.angle_beta   90.00
_cell.angle_gamma   90.00
#
_symmetry.space_group_name_H-M   'P 1'
#
loop_
_entity.id
_entity.type
_entity.pdbx_description
1 polymer ?
#
loop_
_entity_poly.entity_id
_entity_poly.type
_entity_poly.pdbx_seq_one_letter_code
_entity_poly.pdbx_strand_id
1 'polypeptide(L)' 'MKEAVLWEKKNGKIRCELCNHFCLIEEGKTGICGVRFNKNGLLYSL' A
#
# COMPACT_ATOMS: atom_id res chain seq x y z
N MET A 1 10.96 6.25 6.00
CA MET A 1 10.01 5.34 5.33
C MET A 1 10.69 4.01 5.08
N LYS A 2 10.04 2.91 5.48
CA LYS A 2 10.48 1.55 5.16
C LYS A 2 9.51 0.93 4.15
N GLU A 3 10.03 0.16 3.21
CA GLU A 3 9.19 -0.65 2.35
C GLU A 3 8.42 -1.66 3.23
N ALA A 4 7.13 -1.76 2.99
CA ALA A 4 6.30 -2.71 3.70
C ALA A 4 6.41 -4.08 3.02
N VAL A 5 6.36 -5.16 3.79
CA VAL A 5 6.65 -6.51 3.29
C VAL A 5 5.42 -7.36 2.99
N LEU A 6 4.24 -6.92 3.45
CA LEU A 6 2.97 -7.67 3.34
C LEU A 6 1.99 -6.91 2.44
N TRP A 7 2.13 -7.13 1.14
CA TRP A 7 1.23 -6.60 0.12
C TRP A 7 1.32 -7.39 -1.18
N GLU A 8 0.27 -7.29 -2.00
CA GLU A 8 0.19 -7.92 -3.31
C GLU A 8 -0.01 -6.85 -4.40
N LYS A 9 0.61 -7.03 -5.56
CA LYS A 9 0.36 -6.18 -6.73
C LYS A 9 -0.85 -6.69 -7.50
N LYS A 10 -1.86 -5.85 -7.70
CA LYS A 10 -3.11 -6.21 -8.40
C LYS A 10 -3.45 -5.16 -9.46
N ASN A 11 -3.31 -5.51 -10.74
CA ASN A 11 -3.59 -4.63 -11.88
C ASN A 11 -2.95 -3.23 -11.76
N GLY A 12 -1.68 -3.16 -11.34
CA GLY A 12 -0.97 -1.89 -11.15
C GLY A 12 -1.28 -1.15 -9.85
N LYS A 13 -2.18 -1.69 -9.01
CA LYS A 13 -2.46 -1.19 -7.65
C LYS A 13 -1.78 -2.09 -6.61
N ILE A 14 -1.74 -1.62 -5.37
CA ILE A 14 -1.23 -2.40 -4.24
C ILE A 14 -2.38 -2.80 -3.33
N ARG A 15 -2.56 -4.10 -3.11
CA ARG A 15 -3.39 -4.63 -2.02
C ARG A 15 -2.53 -4.71 -0.77
N CYS A 16 -2.74 -3.80 0.16
CA CYS A 16 -2.07 -3.77 1.46
C CYS A 16 -2.72 -4.79 2.41
N GLU A 17 -1.95 -5.70 3.00
CA GLU A 17 -2.47 -6.74 3.92
C GLU A 17 -1.91 -6.60 5.34
N LEU A 18 -1.31 -5.44 5.65
CA LEU A 18 -0.71 -5.13 6.95
C LEU A 18 -1.73 -4.78 8.04
N CYS A 19 -2.98 -4.55 7.66
CA CYS A 19 -4.07 -4.23 8.59
C CYS A 19 -5.39 -4.82 8.09
N ASN A 20 -6.38 -4.84 8.96
CA ASN A 20 -7.69 -5.46 8.71
C ASN A 20 -8.54 -4.77 7.61
N HIS A 21 -8.07 -3.64 7.07
CA HIS A 21 -8.79 -2.93 5.99
C HIS A 21 -8.53 -3.50 4.60
N PHE A 22 -7.44 -4.26 4.41
CA PHE A 22 -7.07 -4.87 3.12
C PHE A 22 -7.13 -3.90 1.92
N CYS A 23 -6.70 -2.64 2.13
CA CYS A 23 -6.90 -1.56 1.17
C CYS A 23 -6.27 -1.85 -0.20
N LEU A 24 -6.97 -1.51 -1.27
CA LEU A 24 -6.42 -1.46 -2.63
C LEU A 24 -5.98 -0.02 -2.94
N ILE A 25 -4.68 0.23 -2.85
CA ILE A 25 -4.05 1.56 -2.92
C ILE A 25 -3.56 1.81 -4.35
N GLU A 26 -4.09 2.86 -4.98
CA GLU A 26 -3.64 3.32 -6.29
C GLU A 26 -2.30 4.05 -6.20
N GLU A 27 -1.58 4.13 -7.31
CA GLU A 27 -0.33 4.89 -7.41
C GLU A 27 -0.51 6.32 -6.91
N GLY A 28 0.38 6.79 -6.06
CA GLY A 28 0.32 8.14 -5.49
C GLY A 28 -0.76 8.35 -4.44
N LYS A 29 -1.42 7.28 -3.94
CA LYS A 29 -2.42 7.37 -2.86
C LYS A 29 -1.97 6.66 -1.58
N THR A 30 -2.64 7.02 -0.48
CA THR A 30 -2.54 6.31 0.80
C THR A 30 -3.73 5.39 1.03
N GLY A 31 -3.52 4.34 1.82
CA GLY A 31 -4.61 3.52 2.35
C GLY A 31 -5.42 4.28 3.40
N ILE A 32 -6.55 3.69 3.83
CA ILE A 32 -7.46 4.26 4.84
C ILE A 32 -6.73 4.58 6.16
N CYS A 33 -5.68 3.82 6.49
CA CYS A 33 -4.86 4.06 7.67
C CYS A 33 -4.03 5.36 7.63
N GLY A 34 -3.93 6.04 6.48
CA GLY A 34 -3.14 7.27 6.30
C GLY A 34 -1.61 7.07 6.28
N VAL A 35 -1.10 5.95 6.78
CA VAL A 35 0.36 5.68 6.95
C VAL A 35 0.97 4.74 5.91
N ARG A 36 0.18 4.24 4.96
CA ARG A 36 0.64 3.31 3.91
C ARG A 36 0.46 3.99 2.56
N PHE A 37 1.55 4.16 1.81
CA PHE A 37 1.58 4.92 0.56
C PHE A 37 2.11 4.06 -0.57
N ASN A 38 1.39 4.02 -1.69
CA ASN A 38 1.86 3.38 -2.91
C ASN A 38 2.67 4.40 -3.73
N LYS A 39 3.97 4.12 -3.91
CA LYS A 39 4.88 4.94 -4.70
C LYS A 39 5.63 4.06 -5.69
N ASN A 40 5.49 4.36 -6.98
CA ASN A 40 6.04 3.61 -8.10
C ASN A 40 5.73 2.10 -8.04
N GLY A 41 4.52 1.75 -7.58
CA GLY A 41 4.12 0.36 -7.40
C GLY A 41 4.81 -0.38 -6.26
N LEU A 42 5.41 0.34 -5.30
CA LEU A 42 5.94 -0.18 -4.04
C LEU A 42 5.19 0.42 -2.85
N LEU A 43 4.96 -0.39 -1.81
CA LEU A 43 4.25 0.04 -0.62
C LEU A 43 5.24 0.56 0.42
N TYR A 44 5.09 1.81 0.83
CA TYR A 44 5.88 2.42 1.88
C TYR A 44 5.06 2.60 3.15
N SER A 45 5.68 2.31 4.31
CA SER A 45 5.25 2.84 5.59
C SER A 45 5.88 4.20 5.80
N LEU A 46 5.04 5.21 6.04
CA LEU A 46 5.46 6.42 6.72
C LEU A 46 6.06 6.07 8.09
#